data_AF-A6VGI0-F1
#
_entry.id   AF-A6VGI0-F1
#
_cell.length_a   1.000
_cell.length_b   1.000
_cell.length_c   1.000
_cell.angle_alpha   90.00
_cell.angle_beta   90.00
_cell.angle_gamma   90.00
#
_symmetry.space_group_name_H-M   'P 1'
#
loop_
_entity.id
_entity.type
_entity.pdbx_description
1 polymer ?
#
loop_
_entity_poly.entity_id
_entity_poly.type
_entity_poly.pdbx_seq_one_letter_code
_entity_poly.pdbx_strand_id
1 'polypeptide(L)'
;MSSKYILPVIMLLILAVAAYFSFGPDTPEKYVYLGVTFNQGGVGYQGYTVEGQNIIFEYSREGESFSQALNLKIAQTDEQYKNIEHVYVKIDTNGDIQYYEAEIFDETEGMVKYYVKEE
;
A
#
# COMPACT_ATOMS: atom_id res chain seq x y z
N MET A 1 -27.42 35.99 -2.55
CA MET A 1 -26.23 35.88 -3.44
C MET A 1 -26.71 35.92 -4.88
N SER A 2 -26.12 36.77 -5.73
CA SER A 2 -26.51 36.92 -7.13
C SER A 2 -26.12 35.67 -7.93
N SER A 3 -27.10 34.96 -8.49
CA SER A 3 -26.95 33.71 -9.26
C SER A 3 -25.93 33.81 -10.41
N LYS A 4 -25.66 35.04 -10.87
CA LYS A 4 -24.76 35.37 -11.99
C LYS A 4 -23.29 34.95 -11.78
N TYR A 5 -22.89 34.67 -10.53
CA TYR A 5 -21.51 34.30 -10.20
C TYR A 5 -21.34 32.80 -9.89
N ILE A 6 -22.42 32.02 -9.84
CA ILE A 6 -22.35 30.60 -9.47
C ILE A 6 -21.71 29.78 -10.60
N LEU A 7 -22.12 30.02 -11.84
CA LEU A 7 -21.59 29.31 -13.02
C LEU A 7 -20.07 29.50 -13.23
N PRO A 8 -19.52 30.73 -13.23
CA PRO A 8 -18.08 30.92 -13.41
C PRO A 8 -17.26 30.34 -12.26
N VAL A 9 -17.78 30.34 -11.03
CA VAL A 9 -17.10 29.74 -9.87
C VAL A 9 -17.02 28.22 -10.00
N ILE A 10 -18.10 27.57 -10.43
CA ILE A 10 -18.10 26.11 -10.68
C ILE A 10 -17.11 25.77 -11.80
N MET A 11 -17.08 26.55 -12.88
CA MET A 11 -16.17 26.31 -14.00
C MET A 11 -14.70 26.48 -13.60
N LEU A 12 -14.41 27.45 -12.72
CA LEU A 12 -13.07 27.69 -12.20
C LEU A 12 -12.63 26.59 -11.22
N LEU A 13 -13.55 26.03 -10.43
CA LEU A 13 -13.30 24.84 -9.60
C LEU A 13 -13.00 23.60 -10.46
N ILE A 14 -13.75 23.36 -11.53
CA ILE A 14 -13.51 22.24 -12.44
C ILE A 14 -12.13 22.38 -13.10
N LEU A 15 -11.77 23.58 -13.55
CA LEU A 15 -10.45 23.87 -14.11
C LEU A 15 -9.32 23.67 -13.09
N ALA A 16 -9.52 24.10 -11.83
CA ALA A 16 -8.54 23.92 -10.77
C ALA A 16 -8.33 22.43 -10.45
N VAL A 17 -9.40 21.63 -10.42
CA VAL A 17 -9.32 20.17 -10.22
C VAL A 17 -8.61 19.51 -11.40
N ALA A 18 -8.98 19.84 -12.64
CA ALA A 18 -8.32 19.31 -13.83
C ALA A 18 -6.83 19.67 -13.89
N ALA A 19 -6.48 20.90 -13.51
CA ALA A 19 -5.10 21.35 -13.42
C ALA A 19 -4.32 20.63 -12.31
N TYR A 20 -4.93 20.38 -11.14
CA TYR A 20 -4.31 19.62 -10.07
C TYR A 20 -4.01 18.16 -10.48
N PHE A 21 -4.90 17.51 -11.23
CA PHE A 21 -4.63 16.17 -11.77
C PHE A 21 -3.62 16.17 -12.92
N SER A 22 -3.50 17.26 -13.68
CA SER A 22 -2.57 17.35 -14.83
C SER A 22 -1.18 17.88 -14.46
N PHE A 23 -1.07 18.67 -13.40
CA PHE A 23 0.15 19.34 -12.93
C PHE A 23 0.44 19.07 -11.44
N GLY A 24 -0.21 18.06 -10.87
CA GLY A 24 0.14 17.57 -9.54
C GLY A 24 1.63 17.23 -9.47
N PRO A 25 2.25 17.33 -8.28
CA PRO A 25 3.67 17.07 -8.14
C PRO A 25 3.99 15.70 -8.74
N ASP A 26 4.99 15.67 -9.62
CA ASP A 26 5.51 14.45 -10.23
C ASP A 26 6.20 13.66 -9.11
N THR A 27 5.40 12.90 -8.35
CA THR A 27 5.92 12.07 -7.29
C THR A 27 6.85 11.04 -7.93
N PRO A 28 8.12 10.98 -7.50
CA PRO A 28 9.06 10.06 -8.10
C PRO A 28 8.56 8.63 -7.93
N GLU A 29 8.70 7.85 -9.00
CA GLU A 29 8.43 6.40 -8.99
C GLU A 29 9.39 5.71 -8.01
N LYS A 30 8.84 4.91 -7.09
CA LYS A 30 9.64 4.22 -6.06
C LYS A 30 9.33 2.73 -6.03
N TYR A 31 10.37 1.93 -5.79
CA TYR A 31 10.18 0.55 -5.36
C TYR A 31 9.61 0.51 -3.94
N VAL A 32 8.71 -0.43 -3.69
CA VAL A 32 8.12 -0.64 -2.36
C VAL A 32 8.75 -1.86 -1.73
N TYR A 33 9.36 -1.66 -0.57
CA TYR A 33 9.88 -2.73 0.26
C TYR A 33 8.97 -2.93 1.46
N LEU A 34 8.66 -4.17 1.78
CA LEU A 34 7.91 -4.53 2.98
C LEU A 34 8.75 -5.45 3.86
N GLY A 35 8.92 -5.05 5.12
CA GLY A 35 9.30 -5.95 6.20
C GLY A 35 8.06 -6.34 7.01
N VAL A 36 7.81 -7.62 7.19
CA VAL A 36 6.72 -8.09 8.04
C VAL A 36 7.23 -9.10 9.05
N THR A 37 6.85 -8.91 10.31
CA THR A 37 7.10 -9.89 11.38
C THR A 37 5.81 -10.61 11.71
N PHE A 38 5.78 -11.92 11.46
CA PHE A 38 4.70 -12.80 11.88
C PHE A 38 5.00 -13.40 13.25
N ASN A 39 3.98 -13.55 14.10
CA ASN A 39 4.08 -14.21 15.40
C ASN A 39 4.09 -15.75 15.29
N GLN A 40 3.88 -16.27 14.07
CA GLN A 40 3.81 -17.70 13.81
C GLN A 40 4.61 -18.09 12.57
N GLY A 41 5.11 -19.33 12.57
CA GLY A 41 5.82 -19.93 11.43
C GLY A 41 4.90 -20.34 10.29
N GLY A 42 5.49 -20.93 9.23
CA GLY A 42 4.75 -21.53 8.12
C GLY A 42 4.15 -20.54 7.11
N VAL A 43 4.48 -19.25 7.22
CA VAL A 43 3.98 -18.22 6.29
C VAL A 43 4.81 -18.20 5.00
N GLY A 44 4.13 -18.32 3.87
CA GLY A 44 4.68 -18.24 2.51
C GLY A 44 4.22 -16.97 1.78
N TYR A 45 5.12 -16.35 1.03
CA TYR A 45 4.80 -15.18 0.20
C TYR A 45 4.21 -15.62 -1.14
N GLN A 46 3.10 -14.99 -1.55
CA GLN A 46 2.36 -15.33 -2.77
C GLN A 46 2.52 -14.28 -3.88
N GLY A 47 3.00 -13.09 -3.55
CA GLY A 47 3.13 -11.97 -4.48
C GLY A 47 2.48 -10.71 -3.94
N TYR A 48 2.21 -9.76 -4.82
CA TYR A 48 1.51 -8.54 -4.46
C TYR A 48 0.48 -8.16 -5.52
N THR A 49 -0.56 -7.46 -5.09
CA THR A 49 -1.59 -6.88 -5.96
C THR A 49 -1.64 -5.37 -5.77
N VAL A 50 -2.05 -4.67 -6.83
CA VAL A 50 -2.18 -3.21 -6.84
C VAL A 50 -3.64 -2.85 -7.03
N GLU A 51 -4.21 -2.15 -6.06
CA GLU A 51 -5.60 -1.70 -6.06
C GLU A 51 -5.63 -0.16 -6.00
N GLY A 52 -5.63 0.49 -7.17
CA GLY A 52 -5.56 1.95 -7.25
C GLY A 52 -4.22 2.46 -6.74
N GLN A 53 -4.22 3.17 -5.61
CA GLN A 53 -3.03 3.71 -4.95
C GLN A 53 -2.53 2.81 -3.80
N ASN A 54 -3.15 1.65 -3.62
CA ASN A 54 -2.81 0.72 -2.55
C ASN A 54 -2.04 -0.49 -3.10
N ILE A 55 -1.05 -0.95 -2.34
CA ILE A 55 -0.30 -2.17 -2.63
C ILE A 55 -0.58 -3.18 -1.53
N ILE A 56 -0.96 -4.39 -1.91
CA ILE A 56 -1.30 -5.47 -0.99
C ILE A 56 -0.29 -6.59 -1.19
N PHE A 57 0.57 -6.84 -0.21
CA PHE A 57 1.45 -8.00 -0.19
C PHE A 57 0.71 -9.21 0.36
N GLU A 58 0.65 -10.28 -0.43
CA GLU A 58 -0.15 -11.45 -0.14
C GLU A 58 0.72 -12.57 0.41
N TYR A 59 0.28 -13.14 1.54
CA TYR A 59 0.88 -14.27 2.19
C TYR A 59 -0.18 -15.34 2.44
N SER A 60 0.25 -16.60 2.46
CA SER A 60 -0.60 -17.71 2.88
C SER A 60 0.10 -18.58 3.92
N ARG A 61 -0.70 -19.19 4.78
CA ARG A 61 -0.27 -20.18 5.75
C ARG A 61 -1.15 -21.42 5.56
N GLU A 62 -0.51 -22.53 5.20
CA GLU A 62 -1.16 -23.82 5.03
C GLU A 62 -0.65 -24.81 6.09
N GLY A 63 -1.58 -25.54 6.71
CA GLY A 63 -1.29 -26.64 7.62
C GLY A 63 -1.58 -26.34 9.11
N GLU A 64 -1.57 -27.41 9.92
CA GLU A 64 -1.94 -27.37 11.35
C GLU A 64 -0.76 -27.11 12.30
N SER A 65 0.46 -26.96 11.77
CA SER A 65 1.67 -26.82 12.59
C SER A 65 1.91 -25.37 12.98
N PHE A 66 1.26 -24.94 14.06
CA PHE A 66 1.46 -23.64 14.69
C PHE A 66 2.76 -23.62 15.49
N SER A 67 3.88 -23.36 14.82
CA SER A 67 5.12 -23.00 15.51
C SER A 67 5.04 -21.56 15.97
N GLN A 68 5.02 -21.32 17.28
CA GLN A 68 5.20 -19.98 17.87
C GLN A 68 6.66 -19.56 17.72
N ALA A 69 7.00 -19.01 16.55
CA ALA A 69 8.31 -18.49 16.25
C ALA A 69 8.14 -17.19 15.47
N LEU A 70 8.81 -16.12 15.91
CA LEU A 70 8.86 -14.86 15.18
C LEU A 70 9.47 -15.12 13.80
N ASN A 71 8.73 -14.78 12.75
CA ASN A 71 9.16 -14.98 11.37
C ASN A 71 9.23 -13.63 10.65
N LEU A 72 10.45 -13.16 10.38
CA LEU A 72 10.67 -11.98 9.56
C LEU A 72 10.62 -12.38 8.08
N LYS A 73 9.73 -11.74 7.32
CA LYS A 73 9.72 -11.78 5.86
C LYS A 73 10.04 -10.41 5.30
N ILE A 74 10.76 -10.40 4.18
CA ILE A 74 11.04 -9.21 3.40
C ILE A 74 10.55 -9.47 1.99
N ALA A 75 9.78 -8.54 1.44
CA ALA A 75 9.31 -8.56 0.08
C ALA A 75 9.58 -7.21 -0.58
N GLN A 76 9.61 -7.20 -1.91
CA GLN A 76 9.72 -5.98 -2.72
C GLN A 76 8.80 -6.09 -3.92
N THR A 77 8.39 -4.95 -4.46
CA THR A 77 7.75 -4.90 -5.78
C THR A 77 8.76 -5.09 -6.90
N ASP A 78 8.29 -5.63 -8.03
CA ASP A 78 9.13 -5.80 -9.22
C ASP A 78 9.18 -4.53 -10.10
N GLU A 79 8.24 -3.61 -9.85
CA GLU A 79 8.08 -2.34 -10.55
C GLU A 79 8.05 -1.17 -9.56
N GLN A 80 8.20 0.04 -10.10
CA GLN A 80 8.10 1.27 -9.33
C GLN A 80 6.68 1.85 -9.41
N TYR A 81 6.22 2.44 -8.30
CA TYR A 81 4.88 3.03 -8.21
C TYR A 81 4.95 4.50 -7.79
N LYS A 82 4.02 5.30 -8.30
CA LYS A 82 3.76 6.69 -7.88
C LYS A 82 2.56 6.74 -6.96
N ASN A 83 2.52 7.75 -6.09
CA ASN A 83 1.36 8.08 -5.26
C ASN A 83 0.82 6.88 -4.46
N ILE A 84 1.70 6.11 -3.81
CA ILE A 84 1.29 5.01 -2.93
C ILE A 84 0.63 5.63 -1.69
N GLU A 85 -0.66 5.35 -1.49
CA GLU A 85 -1.43 5.87 -0.37
C GLU A 85 -1.28 4.95 0.85
N HIS A 86 -1.53 3.65 0.66
CA HIS A 86 -1.42 2.64 1.71
C HIS A 86 -0.72 1.36 1.22
N VAL A 87 -0.02 0.70 2.14
CA VAL A 87 0.53 -0.65 1.93
C VAL A 87 -0.08 -1.58 2.94
N TYR A 88 -0.61 -2.71 2.46
CA TYR A 88 -1.25 -3.71 3.29
C TYR A 88 -0.52 -5.06 3.21
N VAL A 89 -0.63 -5.82 4.28
CA VAL A 89 -0.32 -7.25 4.31
C VAL A 89 -1.62 -7.99 4.42
N LYS A 90 -1.90 -8.85 3.43
CA LYS A 90 -2.98 -9.81 3.46
C LYS A 90 -2.40 -11.17 3.81
N ILE A 91 -2.87 -11.81 4.86
CA ILE A 91 -2.52 -13.19 5.18
C ILE A 91 -3.77 -14.07 5.14
N ASP A 92 -3.72 -15.14 4.37
CA ASP A 92 -4.73 -16.21 4.34
C ASP A 92 -4.23 -17.38 5.20
N THR A 93 -4.89 -17.63 6.33
CA THR A 93 -4.64 -18.79 7.18
C THR A 93 -5.78 -19.78 7.06
N ASN A 94 -5.63 -20.79 6.20
CA ASN A 94 -6.63 -21.84 5.97
C ASN A 94 -8.05 -21.29 5.63
N GLY A 95 -8.12 -20.19 4.87
CA GLY A 95 -9.36 -19.51 4.48
C GLY A 95 -9.79 -18.36 5.40
N ASP A 96 -9.11 -18.16 6.54
CA ASP A 96 -9.29 -16.98 7.38
C ASP A 96 -8.35 -15.86 6.91
N ILE A 97 -8.92 -14.76 6.43
CA ILE A 97 -8.17 -13.66 5.80
C ILE A 97 -8.06 -12.50 6.76
N GLN A 98 -6.83 -12.07 7.04
CA GLN A 98 -6.52 -10.90 7.85
C GLN A 98 -5.74 -9.87 7.04
N TYR A 99 -6.00 -8.60 7.32
CA TYR A 99 -5.32 -7.46 6.70
C TYR A 99 -4.65 -6.63 7.78
N TYR A 100 -3.40 -6.24 7.53
CA TYR A 100 -2.63 -5.35 8.38
C TYR A 100 -2.10 -4.19 7.55
N GLU A 101 -2.33 -2.97 7.99
CA GLU A 101 -1.73 -1.79 7.38
C GLU A 101 -0.28 -1.65 7.83
N ALA A 102 0.62 -1.40 6.88
CA ALA A 102 2.03 -1.23 7.15
C ALA A 102 2.39 0.25 7.24
N GLU A 103 3.32 0.56 8.15
CA GLU A 103 3.79 1.92 8.38
C GLU A 103 5.11 2.17 7.65
N ILE A 104 5.27 3.38 7.09
CA ILE A 104 6.54 3.79 6.50
C ILE A 104 7.60 3.88 7.59
N PHE A 105 8.75 3.24 7.37
CA PHE A 105 9.89 3.33 8.30
C PHE A 105 11.15 3.96 7.69
N ASP A 106 11.25 3.99 6.36
CA ASP A 106 12.38 4.62 5.65
C ASP A 106 11.96 5.02 4.22
N GLU A 107 12.48 6.12 3.72
CA GLU A 107 12.15 6.62 2.38
C GLU A 107 13.36 7.33 1.76
N THR A 108 13.64 6.98 0.51
CA THR A 108 14.70 7.59 -0.31
C THR A 108 14.13 8.01 -1.66
N GLU A 109 14.97 8.53 -2.55
CA GLU A 109 14.53 8.94 -3.89
C GLU A 109 13.98 7.77 -4.73
N GLY A 110 14.53 6.55 -4.59
CA GLY A 110 14.18 5.41 -5.44
C GLY A 110 13.40 4.28 -4.75
N MET A 111 13.22 4.36 -3.43
CA MET A 111 12.50 3.34 -2.66
C MET A 111 11.81 3.92 -1.43
N VAL A 112 10.71 3.30 -1.05
CA VAL A 112 10.01 3.48 0.22
C VAL A 112 9.93 2.13 0.91
N LYS A 113 10.19 2.10 2.21
CA LYS A 113 10.18 0.89 3.01
C LYS A 113 9.08 0.96 4.06
N TYR A 114 8.27 -0.08 4.11
CA TYR A 114 7.17 -0.27 5.02
C TYR A 114 7.44 -1.41 5.98
N TYR A 115 6.93 -1.30 7.19
CA TYR A 115 7.03 -2.32 8.21
C TYR A 115 5.68 -2.59 8.86
N VAL A 116 5.42 -3.86 9.13
CA VAL A 116 4.28 -4.26 9.96
C VAL A 116 4.63 -5.45 10.84
N LYS A 117 4.01 -5.49 12.01
CA LYS A 117 4.10 -6.62 12.92
C LYS A 117 2.69 -7.19 13.10
N GLU A 118 2.52 -8.47 12.83
CA GLU A 118 1.31 -9.22 13.18
C GLU A 118 1.15 -9.14 14.71
N GLU A 119 0.01 -8.65 15.19
CA GLU A 119 -0.36 -8.64 16.62
C GLU A 119 -1.33 -9.77 16.96
#